data_AF-A0A7X7LSL3-F1
#
_entry.id   AF-A0A7X7LSL3-F1
#
_cell.length_a   1.000
_cell.length_b   1.000
_cell.length_c   1.000
_cell.angle_alpha   90.00
_cell.angle_beta   90.00
_cell.angle_gamma   90.00
#
_symmetry.space_group_name_H-M   'P 1'
#
loop_
_entity.id
_entity.type
_entity.pdbx_description
1 polymer ?
#
loop_
_entity_poly.entity_id
_entity_poly.type
_entity_poly.pdbx_seq_one_letter_code
_entity_poly.pdbx_strand_id
1 'polypeptide(L)'
;MKKALILFGGFMMAFFLLGCQSVTSSTLPTTASIVTTTLSPTTPSTTTLPSTSFSTQMESTTDLTTVSTTPLITLDAPADLSVSENVIDFSPVENALKYRIKVRHILTETISYYNITDGFNLRLILSDGSYAIAIMTTGVAPYQDSAYSDEILVTISDPNQISTLEEEDLENYQFIRWSGRTAVDELNDSVKFYFTASGFEVGFYGTQCSARILASKTDIAKYQPILSIFLDGEENPLEATDLILDAADKTYTLVSGLEMGYHRLKVLKRSEAIDSNTALKSLSTDGYFADPGSPNTLRFQFIAASSSTGYGNLDINGIEGKTTRNSNGLIGFAYLVSYMLDAECSIFAASGWGVTRGYNTGGQINTTENIPNAFDYVGINDTNKVLTDLGKWNVSNYTPDVIVVNLGTNDFNASGYDSMSPEQKTALEERFITDYTAFILKLNNAYPNAEIIVSYGLMGEALKLGGFTNQIVINAQEVTNKVHIFQMEAAGSNQIPYGSNYHPSVQTHIRVADAMVNFILQLTDYEKVRNNIVWED
;
A
#
# COMPACT_ATOMS: atom_id res chain seq x y z
N MET A 1 66.44 -17.55 17.82
CA MET A 1 66.06 -17.90 16.43
C MET A 1 64.90 -17.02 16.03
N LYS A 2 64.88 -16.63 14.75
CA LYS A 2 64.46 -15.32 14.23
C LYS A 2 62.97 -15.00 14.36
N LYS A 3 62.68 -13.78 14.82
CA LYS A 3 61.47 -12.99 14.48
C LYS A 3 61.55 -12.58 13.00
N ALA A 4 60.43 -12.63 12.29
CA ALA A 4 60.27 -11.94 11.01
C ALA A 4 58.93 -11.18 11.02
N LEU A 5 59.09 -9.87 10.92
CA LEU A 5 58.12 -8.80 10.80
C LEU A 5 57.88 -8.60 9.29
N ILE A 6 56.64 -8.49 8.81
CA ILE A 6 56.34 -7.93 7.49
C ILE A 6 55.22 -6.89 7.66
N LEU A 7 55.61 -5.64 7.40
CA LEU A 7 54.81 -4.43 7.29
C LEU A 7 53.81 -4.54 6.13
N PHE A 8 52.57 -4.09 6.34
CA PHE A 8 51.70 -3.61 5.27
C PHE A 8 51.97 -2.12 5.04
N GLY A 9 52.43 -1.79 3.82
CA GLY A 9 52.58 -0.41 3.36
C GLY A 9 51.26 0.13 2.85
N GLY A 10 50.67 1.10 3.56
CA GLY A 10 49.57 1.91 3.07
C GLY A 10 50.10 3.04 2.19
N PHE A 11 49.67 3.06 0.92
CA PHE A 11 49.89 4.19 0.03
C PHE A 11 48.83 5.25 0.31
N MET A 12 49.25 6.40 0.87
CA MET A 12 48.45 7.63 0.89
C MET A 12 48.46 8.25 -0.51
N MET A 13 47.28 8.49 -1.06
CA MET A 13 47.09 9.33 -2.23
C MET A 13 46.49 10.66 -1.78
N ALA A 14 47.32 11.70 -1.81
CA ALA A 14 46.93 13.06 -1.46
C ALA A 14 46.25 13.73 -2.67
N PHE A 15 45.04 14.24 -2.49
CA PHE A 15 44.41 15.16 -3.44
C PHE A 15 44.33 16.56 -2.84
N PHE A 16 44.96 17.50 -3.55
CA PHE A 16 44.76 18.94 -3.40
C PHE A 16 43.38 19.31 -3.97
N LEU A 17 42.60 20.07 -3.21
CA LEU A 17 41.47 20.83 -3.73
C LEU A 17 41.56 22.26 -3.18
N LEU A 18 41.90 23.18 -4.09
CA LEU A 18 41.75 24.62 -3.92
C LEU A 18 40.25 24.97 -3.90
N GLY A 19 39.87 25.84 -2.97
CA GLY A 19 38.53 26.40 -2.88
C GLY A 19 38.27 27.55 -3.86
N CYS A 20 36.98 27.81 -4.10
CA CYS A 20 36.37 29.10 -4.38
C CYS A 20 34.87 28.92 -4.08
N GLN A 21 34.38 29.47 -2.98
CA GLN A 21 33.73 30.78 -2.85
C GLN A 21 32.25 30.80 -3.29
N SER A 22 31.44 30.98 -2.25
CA SER A 22 30.04 31.35 -2.15
C SER A 22 29.64 32.54 -3.01
N VAL A 23 28.40 32.52 -3.53
CA VAL A 23 27.63 33.73 -3.82
C VAL A 23 26.26 33.62 -3.15
N THR A 24 25.98 34.63 -2.33
CA THR A 24 24.76 34.86 -1.53
C THR A 24 23.72 35.69 -2.28
N SER A 25 22.45 35.38 -2.00
CA SER A 25 21.25 36.22 -1.87
C SER A 25 21.00 37.43 -2.79
N SER A 26 19.77 37.50 -3.33
CA SER A 26 19.04 38.76 -3.48
C SER A 26 17.54 38.56 -3.22
N THR A 27 17.02 39.32 -2.27
CA THR A 27 15.62 39.45 -1.85
C THR A 27 14.96 40.72 -2.42
N LEU A 28 13.61 40.75 -2.34
CA LEU A 28 12.65 41.89 -2.37
C LEU A 28 12.04 42.29 -3.74
N PRO A 29 10.82 42.91 -3.80
CA PRO A 29 9.89 43.32 -2.73
C PRO A 29 8.38 42.97 -2.93
N THR A 30 7.67 43.38 -1.88
CA THR A 30 6.27 43.41 -1.40
C THR A 30 5.12 43.98 -2.28
N THR A 31 3.91 43.57 -1.84
CA THR A 31 2.60 44.26 -1.78
C THR A 31 1.69 44.39 -3.01
N ALA A 32 0.47 43.82 -2.88
CA ALA A 32 -0.77 44.45 -3.31
C ALA A 32 -1.96 43.94 -2.45
N SER A 33 -2.56 44.83 -1.67
CA SER A 33 -3.88 44.70 -1.04
C SER A 33 -4.98 45.02 -2.05
N ILE A 34 -6.22 44.52 -1.86
CA ILE A 34 -7.49 45.29 -1.98
C ILE A 34 -8.73 44.41 -1.77
N VAL A 35 -9.50 44.81 -0.74
CA VAL A 35 -10.96 44.98 -0.65
C VAL A 35 -11.88 43.75 -0.70
N THR A 36 -12.34 43.37 0.49
CA THR A 36 -13.61 42.71 0.78
C THR A 36 -14.76 43.71 0.72
N THR A 37 -15.84 43.39 0.01
CA THR A 37 -17.13 44.09 0.09
C THR A 37 -18.19 43.16 0.68
N THR A 38 -18.80 43.61 1.76
CA THR A 38 -19.91 42.97 2.47
C THR A 38 -21.23 43.47 1.91
N LEU A 39 -22.19 42.57 1.66
CA LEU A 39 -23.58 42.90 1.35
C LEU A 39 -24.48 42.55 2.54
N SER A 40 -25.29 43.53 2.96
CA SER A 40 -26.33 43.42 3.99
C SER A 40 -27.73 43.39 3.34
N PRO A 41 -28.76 42.89 4.05
CA PRO A 41 -29.98 42.36 3.44
C PRO A 41 -31.08 43.41 3.23
N THR A 42 -31.89 43.19 2.19
CA THR A 42 -33.07 43.98 1.83
C THR A 42 -34.34 43.52 2.54
N THR A 43 -35.13 44.49 2.99
CA THR A 43 -36.45 44.39 3.64
C THR A 43 -37.56 44.18 2.60
N PRO A 44 -38.68 43.49 2.91
CA PRO A 44 -39.90 43.57 2.09
C PRO A 44 -40.88 44.63 2.61
N SER A 45 -41.36 45.44 1.68
CA SER A 45 -42.37 46.48 1.82
C SER A 45 -43.80 45.95 1.84
N THR A 46 -44.61 46.52 2.72
CA THR A 46 -46.08 46.48 2.77
C THR A 46 -46.71 47.21 1.59
N THR A 47 -47.85 46.71 1.09
CA THR A 47 -48.76 47.49 0.23
C THR A 47 -50.21 47.13 0.52
N THR A 48 -50.94 48.10 1.04
CA THR A 48 -52.40 48.14 1.24
C THR A 48 -53.03 48.97 0.12
N LEU A 49 -54.26 48.64 -0.29
CA LEU A 49 -55.15 49.43 -1.17
C LEU A 49 -56.62 48.94 -0.95
N PRO A 50 -57.66 49.72 -1.28
CA PRO A 50 -58.39 50.50 -0.28
C PRO A 50 -59.89 50.15 -0.20
N SER A 51 -60.52 50.67 0.86
CA SER A 51 -61.96 50.63 1.12
C SER A 51 -62.72 51.72 0.36
N THR A 52 -63.91 51.39 -0.15
CA THR A 52 -65.07 52.30 -0.15
C THR A 52 -66.36 51.50 0.01
N SER A 53 -67.20 52.03 0.87
CA SER A 53 -68.46 51.54 1.42
C SER A 53 -69.68 52.04 0.62
N PHE A 54 -70.78 51.29 0.61
CA PHE A 54 -72.11 51.87 0.87
C PHE A 54 -73.10 50.83 1.47
N SER A 55 -73.91 51.36 2.38
CA SER A 55 -74.87 50.76 3.32
C SER A 55 -76.10 50.12 2.67
N THR A 56 -76.64 49.05 3.28
CA THR A 56 -78.06 49.02 3.71
C THR A 56 -78.33 48.01 4.83
N GLN A 57 -79.44 48.26 5.52
CA GLN A 57 -79.82 47.89 6.88
C GLN A 57 -79.98 46.39 7.23
N MET A 58 -79.86 46.17 8.54
CA MET A 58 -80.22 44.96 9.29
C MET A 58 -81.61 44.41 8.97
N GLU A 59 -81.70 43.08 8.93
CA GLU A 59 -82.72 42.36 9.70
C GLU A 59 -82.18 40.97 10.11
N SER A 60 -82.50 40.61 11.35
CA SER A 60 -81.97 39.46 12.08
C SER A 60 -82.64 38.15 11.69
N THR A 61 -81.85 37.12 11.45
CA THR A 61 -82.21 35.74 11.82
C THR A 61 -80.96 35.01 12.29
N THR A 62 -80.94 34.73 13.59
CA THR A 62 -80.01 33.81 14.25
C THR A 62 -80.18 32.40 13.69
N ASP A 63 -79.10 31.85 13.14
CA ASP A 63 -78.91 30.40 13.07
C ASP A 63 -77.49 30.08 13.54
N LEU A 64 -77.36 29.83 14.83
CA LEU A 64 -76.16 29.26 15.43
C LEU A 64 -76.17 27.76 15.12
N THR A 65 -75.56 27.37 13.99
CA THR A 65 -75.05 26.01 13.85
C THR A 65 -73.96 25.80 14.88
N THR A 66 -74.32 25.21 16.02
CA THR A 66 -73.39 24.62 16.96
C THR A 66 -72.64 23.51 16.24
N VAL A 67 -71.40 23.79 15.82
CA VAL A 67 -70.44 22.74 15.42
C VAL A 67 -70.15 21.94 16.69
N SER A 68 -70.77 20.77 16.79
CA SER A 68 -70.39 19.77 17.79
C SER A 68 -68.97 19.31 17.47
N THR A 69 -67.97 19.81 18.22
CA THR A 69 -66.62 19.25 18.16
C THR A 69 -66.65 17.94 18.90
N THR A 70 -66.74 16.82 18.17
CA THR A 70 -66.52 15.49 18.74
C THR A 70 -65.15 15.48 19.43
N PRO A 71 -65.04 15.11 20.71
CA PRO A 71 -63.75 15.05 21.39
C PRO A 71 -62.84 14.06 20.67
N LEU A 72 -61.58 14.46 20.43
CA LEU A 72 -60.59 13.59 19.81
C LEU A 72 -60.26 12.41 20.73
N ILE A 73 -60.14 11.23 20.15
CA ILE A 73 -59.79 9.98 20.85
C ILE A 73 -58.28 9.78 20.73
N THR A 74 -57.55 9.77 21.84
CA THR A 74 -56.10 9.47 21.85
C THR A 74 -55.87 7.99 21.56
N LEU A 75 -55.01 7.69 20.58
CA LEU A 75 -54.57 6.33 20.29
C LEU A 75 -53.53 5.85 21.31
N ASP A 76 -53.39 4.54 21.44
CA ASP A 76 -52.29 3.92 22.19
C ASP A 76 -51.03 3.80 21.31
N ALA A 77 -49.85 3.77 21.93
CA ALA A 77 -48.62 3.37 21.25
C ALA A 77 -48.59 1.85 21.11
N PRO A 78 -47.87 1.30 20.10
CA PRO A 78 -47.57 -0.13 20.06
C PRO A 78 -46.90 -0.60 21.36
N ALA A 79 -47.44 -1.66 21.96
CA ALA A 79 -47.02 -2.15 23.28
C ALA A 79 -45.84 -3.14 23.23
N ASP A 80 -45.52 -3.66 22.05
CA ASP A 80 -44.61 -4.77 21.79
C ASP A 80 -43.53 -4.42 20.75
N LEU A 81 -43.10 -3.15 20.73
CA LEU A 81 -42.01 -2.71 19.87
C LEU A 81 -40.77 -3.58 20.07
N SER A 82 -40.29 -4.19 18.99
CA SER A 82 -39.06 -4.97 18.96
C SER A 82 -38.27 -4.69 17.69
N VAL A 83 -36.97 -5.01 17.73
CA VAL A 83 -36.10 -4.97 16.55
C VAL A 83 -35.30 -6.26 16.50
N SER A 84 -35.36 -6.96 15.38
CA SER A 84 -34.60 -8.18 15.09
C SER A 84 -33.96 -8.05 13.72
N GLU A 85 -32.65 -8.33 13.61
CA GLU A 85 -31.90 -8.24 12.34
C GLU A 85 -32.11 -6.91 11.59
N ASN A 86 -32.09 -5.79 12.32
CA ASN A 86 -32.39 -4.43 11.84
C ASN A 86 -33.84 -4.16 11.40
N VAL A 87 -34.73 -5.14 11.47
CA VAL A 87 -36.15 -4.98 11.14
C VAL A 87 -36.92 -4.61 12.41
N ILE A 88 -37.58 -3.46 12.39
CA ILE A 88 -38.54 -3.07 13.43
C ILE A 88 -39.85 -3.83 13.23
N ASP A 89 -40.40 -4.37 14.31
CA ASP A 89 -41.67 -5.10 14.33
C ASP A 89 -42.51 -4.72 15.55
N PHE A 90 -43.83 -4.71 15.38
CA PHE A 90 -44.80 -4.32 16.40
C PHE A 90 -46.23 -4.71 15.98
N SER A 91 -47.11 -4.95 16.96
CA SER A 91 -48.52 -5.22 16.70
C SER A 91 -49.27 -3.97 16.25
N PRO A 92 -50.16 -4.06 15.23
CA PRO A 92 -51.03 -2.97 14.85
C PRO A 92 -51.91 -2.49 16.01
N VAL A 93 -52.21 -1.19 16.05
CA VAL A 93 -53.06 -0.57 17.06
C VAL A 93 -54.41 -0.29 16.42
N GLU A 94 -55.50 -0.63 17.10
CA GLU A 94 -56.85 -0.43 16.58
C GLU A 94 -57.08 1.04 16.19
N ASN A 95 -57.62 1.27 14.99
CA ASN A 95 -57.86 2.61 14.41
C ASN A 95 -56.60 3.44 14.05
N ALA A 96 -55.39 2.88 14.18
CA ALA A 96 -54.17 3.51 13.67
C ALA A 96 -53.96 3.19 12.17
N LEU A 97 -53.56 4.19 11.38
CA LEU A 97 -53.27 4.04 9.95
C LEU A 97 -51.78 4.19 9.61
N LYS A 98 -51.01 4.84 10.49
CA LYS A 98 -49.59 5.15 10.32
C LYS A 98 -48.93 5.28 11.68
N TYR A 99 -47.63 5.09 11.69
CA TYR A 99 -46.78 5.18 12.86
C TYR A 99 -45.63 6.14 12.58
N ARG A 100 -45.05 6.69 13.65
CA ARG A 100 -43.82 7.46 13.58
C ARG A 100 -42.81 6.86 14.54
N ILE A 101 -41.62 6.58 14.04
CA ILE A 101 -40.48 6.19 14.86
C ILE A 101 -39.63 7.41 15.16
N LYS A 102 -39.18 7.51 16.40
CA LYS A 102 -38.15 8.43 16.87
C LYS A 102 -36.87 7.62 17.02
N VAL A 103 -35.83 8.04 16.32
CA VAL A 103 -34.51 7.41 16.36
C VAL A 103 -33.52 8.40 16.93
N ARG A 104 -32.86 8.07 18.03
CA ARG A 104 -31.76 8.86 18.60
C ARG A 104 -30.46 8.08 18.47
N HIS A 105 -29.50 8.64 17.74
CA HIS A 105 -28.14 8.09 17.68
C HIS A 105 -27.45 8.28 19.04
N ILE A 106 -26.91 7.21 19.62
CA ILE A 106 -26.41 7.26 21.01
C ILE A 106 -25.16 8.13 21.15
N LEU A 107 -24.22 8.05 20.20
CA LEU A 107 -22.97 8.84 20.29
C LEU A 107 -23.15 10.33 19.97
N THR A 108 -23.85 10.66 18.88
CA THR A 108 -24.00 12.04 18.42
C THR A 108 -25.21 12.75 19.03
N GLU A 109 -26.04 12.03 19.79
CA GLU A 109 -27.33 12.47 20.33
C GLU A 109 -28.32 13.02 19.28
N THR A 110 -28.05 12.79 18.00
CA THR A 110 -28.88 13.31 16.91
C THR A 110 -30.21 12.56 16.85
N ILE A 111 -31.32 13.30 16.77
CA ILE A 111 -32.67 12.75 16.73
C ILE A 111 -33.26 12.90 15.33
N SER A 112 -33.78 11.80 14.79
CA SER A 112 -34.48 11.73 13.51
C SER A 112 -35.86 11.10 13.68
N TYR A 113 -36.78 11.43 12.79
CA TYR A 113 -38.15 10.92 12.81
C TYR A 113 -38.53 10.35 11.44
N TYR A 114 -39.13 9.16 11.43
CA TYR A 114 -39.53 8.49 10.19
C TYR A 114 -40.96 7.97 10.32
N ASN A 115 -41.77 8.17 9.29
CA ASN A 115 -43.13 7.62 9.26
C ASN A 115 -43.10 6.24 8.59
N ILE A 116 -43.77 5.26 9.20
CA ILE A 116 -43.88 3.89 8.70
C ILE A 116 -45.33 3.41 8.79
N THR A 117 -45.69 2.37 8.05
CA THR A 117 -47.04 1.78 8.04
C THR A 117 -47.11 0.42 8.74
N ASP A 118 -45.98 -0.26 8.83
CA ASP A 118 -45.79 -1.64 9.22
C ASP A 118 -44.30 -1.85 9.57
N GLY A 119 -43.89 -3.11 9.78
CA GLY A 119 -42.50 -3.45 10.03
C GLY A 119 -41.56 -2.94 8.92
N PHE A 120 -40.38 -2.47 9.31
CA PHE A 120 -39.49 -1.69 8.45
C PHE A 120 -38.02 -2.04 8.69
N ASN A 121 -37.23 -2.23 7.63
CA ASN A 121 -35.80 -2.44 7.77
C ASN A 121 -35.08 -1.11 8.00
N LEU A 122 -34.59 -0.89 9.22
CA LEU A 122 -33.93 0.34 9.66
C LEU A 122 -32.64 0.64 8.89
N ARG A 123 -32.00 -0.37 8.28
CA ARG A 123 -30.83 -0.19 7.39
C ARG A 123 -31.09 0.69 6.17
N LEU A 124 -32.34 0.82 5.75
CA LEU A 124 -32.69 1.66 4.60
C LEU A 124 -32.54 3.15 4.89
N ILE A 125 -32.44 3.53 6.17
CA ILE A 125 -32.42 4.94 6.62
C ILE A 125 -31.35 5.23 7.68
N LEU A 126 -30.77 4.20 8.33
CA LEU A 126 -29.74 4.33 9.35
C LEU A 126 -28.43 3.65 8.90
N SER A 127 -27.31 4.29 9.19
CA SER A 127 -25.97 3.69 9.11
C SER A 127 -25.72 2.77 10.31
N ASP A 128 -24.58 2.07 10.31
CA ASP A 128 -24.12 1.36 11.49
C ASP A 128 -24.12 2.25 12.73
N GLY A 129 -24.45 1.68 13.88
CA GLY A 129 -24.35 2.36 15.15
C GLY A 129 -25.35 1.88 16.20
N SER A 130 -25.24 2.45 17.39
CA SER A 130 -26.18 2.21 18.48
C SER A 130 -27.23 3.31 18.51
N TYR A 131 -28.49 2.93 18.63
CA TYR A 131 -29.64 3.82 18.59
C TYR A 131 -30.61 3.52 19.73
N ALA A 132 -31.27 4.56 20.24
CA ALA A 132 -32.49 4.43 21.02
C ALA A 132 -33.69 4.68 20.09
N ILE A 133 -34.65 3.74 20.06
CA ILE A 133 -35.82 3.81 19.20
C ILE A 133 -37.08 3.77 20.04
N ALA A 134 -38.01 4.68 19.76
CA ALA A 134 -39.37 4.65 20.27
C ALA A 134 -40.36 4.83 19.13
N ILE A 135 -41.59 4.33 19.30
CA ILE A 135 -42.64 4.39 18.28
C ILE A 135 -43.92 5.01 18.85
N MET A 136 -44.65 5.76 18.03
CA MET A 136 -45.98 6.28 18.35
C MET A 136 -46.96 5.98 17.21
N THR A 137 -48.25 5.91 17.51
CA THR A 137 -49.32 5.94 16.51
C THR A 137 -49.62 7.37 16.11
N THR A 138 -49.92 7.58 14.82
CA THR A 138 -50.37 8.88 14.31
C THR A 138 -51.86 8.83 13.98
N GLY A 139 -52.60 9.82 14.49
CA GLY A 139 -54.06 9.88 14.40
C GLY A 139 -54.57 10.67 13.19
N VAL A 140 -55.77 10.32 12.73
CA VAL A 140 -56.59 11.15 11.84
C VAL A 140 -57.96 11.29 12.48
N ALA A 141 -58.51 12.51 12.49
CA ALA A 141 -59.77 12.82 13.17
C ALA A 141 -60.87 11.77 12.88
N PRO A 142 -61.56 11.25 13.92
CA PRO A 142 -61.59 11.75 15.29
C PRO A 142 -60.43 11.27 16.18
N TYR A 143 -59.44 10.53 15.67
CA TYR A 143 -58.31 10.03 16.44
C TYR A 143 -57.13 11.02 16.45
N GLN A 144 -56.42 11.12 17.56
CA GLN A 144 -55.18 11.89 17.70
C GLN A 144 -54.00 11.00 18.08
N ASP A 145 -52.80 11.53 17.85
CA ASP A 145 -51.51 10.91 18.11
C ASP A 145 -51.38 10.35 19.55
N SER A 146 -50.70 9.20 19.69
CA SER A 146 -50.31 8.67 21.00
C SER A 146 -49.09 9.39 21.57
N ALA A 147 -48.76 9.12 22.84
CA ALA A 147 -47.38 9.30 23.30
C ALA A 147 -46.43 8.30 22.60
N TYR A 148 -45.13 8.54 22.64
CA TYR A 148 -44.15 7.52 22.24
C TYR A 148 -44.12 6.39 23.26
N SER A 149 -43.82 5.18 22.79
CA SER A 149 -43.42 4.05 23.63
C SER A 149 -42.17 4.39 24.45
N ASP A 150 -41.84 3.50 25.40
CA ASP A 150 -40.50 3.48 25.97
C ASP A 150 -39.44 3.26 24.87
N GLU A 151 -38.26 3.81 25.10
CA GLU A 151 -37.12 3.64 24.18
C GLU A 151 -36.51 2.25 24.35
N ILE A 152 -36.33 1.53 23.25
CA ILE A 152 -35.51 0.33 23.19
C ILE A 152 -34.14 0.66 22.61
N LEU A 153 -33.09 0.02 23.14
CA LEU A 153 -31.74 0.15 22.61
C LEU A 153 -31.52 -0.91 21.53
N VAL A 154 -31.03 -0.48 20.38
CA VAL A 154 -30.75 -1.35 19.23
C VAL A 154 -29.39 -1.01 18.65
N THR A 155 -28.70 -2.03 18.17
CA THR A 155 -27.50 -1.87 17.35
C THR A 155 -27.87 -2.18 15.92
N ILE A 156 -27.65 -1.22 15.03
CA ILE A 156 -27.76 -1.41 13.59
C ILE A 156 -26.37 -1.81 13.08
N SER A 157 -26.25 -2.99 12.49
CA SER A 157 -24.99 -3.52 11.93
C SER A 157 -25.25 -4.25 10.62
N ASP A 158 -24.25 -4.31 9.74
CA ASP A 158 -24.39 -5.06 8.51
C ASP A 158 -24.32 -6.55 8.87
N PRO A 159 -25.31 -7.37 8.54
CA PRO A 159 -25.16 -8.82 8.71
C PRO A 159 -24.03 -9.39 7.84
N ASN A 160 -23.55 -8.65 6.83
CA ASN A 160 -22.44 -9.05 5.96
C ASN A 160 -21.09 -8.41 6.35
N GLN A 161 -20.99 -7.78 7.53
CA GLN A 161 -19.71 -7.24 7.99
C GLN A 161 -18.74 -8.36 8.34
N ILE A 162 -17.60 -8.34 7.67
CA ILE A 162 -16.56 -9.35 7.85
C ILE A 162 -15.52 -8.78 8.82
N SER A 163 -15.45 -9.36 10.02
CA SER A 163 -14.42 -9.00 11.02
C SER A 163 -13.16 -9.87 10.92
N THR A 164 -13.19 -10.91 10.10
CA THR A 164 -12.08 -11.84 9.87
C THR A 164 -11.98 -12.15 8.38
N LEU A 165 -10.83 -11.92 7.76
CA LEU A 165 -10.54 -12.36 6.38
C LEU A 165 -9.73 -13.65 6.43
N GLU A 166 -10.20 -14.71 5.79
CA GLU A 166 -9.50 -15.98 5.64
C GLU A 166 -9.90 -16.67 4.33
N GLU A 167 -9.12 -17.67 3.89
CA GLU A 167 -9.40 -18.42 2.65
C GLU A 167 -9.69 -17.51 1.44
N GLU A 168 -10.88 -17.63 0.83
CA GLU A 168 -11.28 -16.86 -0.36
C GLU A 168 -11.38 -15.35 -0.12
N ASP A 169 -11.57 -14.90 1.13
CA ASP A 169 -11.56 -13.47 1.45
C ASP A 169 -10.18 -12.85 1.22
N LEU A 170 -9.11 -13.63 1.35
CA LEU A 170 -7.75 -13.17 1.07
C LEU A 170 -7.50 -12.95 -0.43
N GLU A 171 -8.41 -13.39 -1.30
CA GLU A 171 -8.37 -13.16 -2.74
C GLU A 171 -9.36 -12.07 -3.18
N ASN A 172 -10.20 -11.58 -2.27
CA ASN A 172 -11.21 -10.57 -2.57
C ASN A 172 -10.62 -9.16 -2.48
N TYR A 173 -10.43 -8.55 -3.66
CA TYR A 173 -9.88 -7.19 -3.80
C TYR A 173 -10.72 -6.09 -3.13
N GLN A 174 -11.97 -6.37 -2.74
CA GLN A 174 -12.79 -5.45 -1.95
C GLN A 174 -12.34 -5.33 -0.48
N PHE A 175 -11.53 -6.26 0.01
CA PHE A 175 -11.08 -6.28 1.40
C PHE A 175 -9.56 -6.19 1.53
N ILE A 176 -8.82 -6.78 0.59
CA ILE A 176 -7.37 -6.85 0.64
C ILE A 176 -6.74 -6.57 -0.72
N ARG A 177 -5.68 -5.78 -0.71
CA ARG A 177 -4.85 -5.53 -1.89
C ARG A 177 -3.46 -6.09 -1.69
N TRP A 178 -3.03 -6.96 -2.58
CA TRP A 178 -1.70 -7.55 -2.54
C TRP A 178 -0.66 -6.68 -3.25
N SER A 179 0.54 -6.60 -2.66
CA SER A 179 1.72 -5.96 -3.24
C SER A 179 2.77 -7.00 -3.61
N GLY A 180 3.34 -6.88 -4.81
CA GLY A 180 4.31 -7.83 -5.35
C GLY A 180 3.69 -9.16 -5.81
N ARG A 181 4.54 -10.14 -6.12
CA ARG A 181 4.07 -11.48 -6.53
C ARG A 181 3.60 -12.29 -5.32
N THR A 182 2.39 -12.81 -5.42
CA THR A 182 1.78 -13.68 -4.42
C THR A 182 1.35 -15.01 -5.02
N ALA A 183 1.14 -16.00 -4.16
CA ALA A 183 0.62 -17.31 -4.55
C ALA A 183 -0.28 -17.86 -3.45
N VAL A 184 -1.46 -18.34 -3.84
CA VAL A 184 -2.35 -19.09 -2.93
C VAL A 184 -1.71 -20.44 -2.64
N ASP A 185 -1.70 -20.82 -1.36
CA ASP A 185 -1.30 -22.12 -0.87
C ASP A 185 -2.51 -22.83 -0.27
N GLU A 186 -3.22 -23.57 -1.13
CA GLU A 186 -4.40 -24.35 -0.78
C GLU A 186 -4.14 -25.38 0.33
N LEU A 187 -2.89 -25.82 0.54
CA LEU A 187 -2.59 -26.80 1.58
C LEU A 187 -2.61 -26.18 2.99
N ASN A 188 -2.37 -24.88 3.08
CA ASN A 188 -2.25 -24.16 4.35
C ASN A 188 -3.31 -23.09 4.53
N ASP A 189 -4.23 -22.93 3.57
CA ASP A 189 -5.25 -21.88 3.53
C ASP A 189 -4.63 -20.50 3.74
N SER A 190 -3.60 -20.21 2.93
CA SER A 190 -2.79 -19.00 3.10
C SER A 190 -2.35 -18.41 1.77
N VAL A 191 -2.06 -17.12 1.75
CA VAL A 191 -1.47 -16.43 0.60
C VAL A 191 -0.03 -16.09 0.90
N LYS A 192 0.89 -16.62 0.08
CA LYS A 192 2.33 -16.45 0.23
C LYS A 192 2.78 -15.15 -0.42
N PHE A 193 3.67 -14.44 0.26
CA PHE A 193 4.32 -13.22 -0.22
C PHE A 193 5.81 -13.29 0.15
N TYR A 194 6.67 -13.52 -0.84
CA TYR A 194 8.07 -13.93 -0.58
C TYR A 194 9.08 -12.79 -0.66
N PHE A 195 8.85 -11.89 -1.60
CA PHE A 195 9.86 -10.94 -2.02
C PHE A 195 9.95 -9.74 -1.09
N THR A 196 11.08 -9.07 -1.14
CA THR A 196 11.23 -7.73 -0.58
C THR A 196 10.14 -6.81 -1.12
N ALA A 197 9.56 -5.98 -0.25
CA ALA A 197 8.44 -5.09 -0.54
C ALA A 197 7.14 -5.80 -0.99
N SER A 198 7.05 -7.14 -0.88
CA SER A 198 5.76 -7.83 -1.02
C SER A 198 4.98 -7.85 0.29
N GLY A 199 3.67 -7.95 0.20
CA GLY A 199 2.79 -7.92 1.37
C GLY A 199 1.38 -7.49 0.96
N PHE A 200 0.66 -6.80 1.83
CA PHE A 200 -0.75 -6.48 1.62
C PHE A 200 -1.18 -5.15 2.23
N GLU A 201 -2.32 -4.65 1.77
CA GLU A 201 -3.00 -3.48 2.29
C GLU A 201 -4.45 -3.84 2.61
N VAL A 202 -4.97 -3.38 3.76
CA VAL A 202 -6.36 -3.57 4.18
C VAL A 202 -6.94 -2.30 4.78
N GLY A 203 -8.22 -2.04 4.50
CA GLY A 203 -9.03 -1.04 5.19
C GLY A 203 -9.87 -1.71 6.27
N PHE A 204 -10.04 -1.08 7.43
CA PHE A 204 -10.95 -1.59 8.46
C PHE A 204 -11.54 -0.46 9.30
N TYR A 205 -12.76 -0.65 9.80
CA TYR A 205 -13.33 0.17 10.85
C TYR A 205 -13.14 -0.56 12.19
N GLY A 206 -12.51 0.07 13.18
CA GLY A 206 -12.22 -0.57 14.46
C GLY A 206 -11.17 0.19 15.26
N THR A 207 -10.58 -0.47 16.27
CA THR A 207 -9.48 0.07 17.08
C THR A 207 -8.21 -0.78 17.03
N GLN A 208 -8.30 -1.99 16.46
CA GLN A 208 -7.18 -2.92 16.31
C GLN A 208 -7.30 -3.83 15.09
N CYS A 209 -6.16 -4.31 14.62
CA CYS A 209 -6.08 -5.35 13.59
C CYS A 209 -4.95 -6.33 13.91
N SER A 210 -5.19 -7.62 13.73
CA SER A 210 -4.23 -8.70 13.95
C SER A 210 -4.17 -9.62 12.74
N ALA A 211 -3.00 -10.21 12.48
CA ALA A 211 -2.78 -11.14 11.39
C ALA A 211 -2.22 -12.47 11.92
N ARG A 212 -2.79 -13.60 11.48
CA ARG A 212 -2.15 -14.90 11.62
C ARG A 212 -1.21 -15.12 10.45
N ILE A 213 0.08 -15.22 10.74
CA ILE A 213 1.14 -15.27 9.73
C ILE A 213 1.92 -16.57 9.89
N LEU A 214 2.20 -17.22 8.76
CA LEU A 214 3.11 -18.34 8.65
C LEU A 214 4.48 -17.84 8.20
N ALA A 215 5.56 -18.32 8.83
CA ALA A 215 6.91 -17.92 8.48
C ALA A 215 7.94 -19.05 8.67
N SER A 216 9.05 -18.99 7.93
CA SER A 216 10.19 -19.89 8.14
C SER A 216 11.36 -19.19 8.83
N LYS A 217 12.28 -19.98 9.41
CA LYS A 217 13.52 -19.53 10.06
C LYS A 217 13.31 -18.51 11.19
N THR A 218 12.14 -18.55 11.84
CA THR A 218 11.78 -17.63 12.93
C THR A 218 12.58 -17.87 14.21
N ASP A 219 13.22 -19.02 14.33
CA ASP A 219 14.13 -19.41 15.43
C ASP A 219 15.60 -19.04 15.16
N ILE A 220 15.93 -18.54 13.96
CA ILE A 220 17.28 -18.15 13.58
C ILE A 220 17.37 -16.62 13.50
N ALA A 221 17.90 -15.98 14.55
CA ALA A 221 17.97 -14.52 14.68
C ALA A 221 18.56 -13.77 13.46
N LYS A 222 19.46 -14.42 12.70
CA LYS A 222 20.04 -13.87 11.47
C LYS A 222 19.04 -13.71 10.32
N TYR A 223 18.01 -14.56 10.29
CA TYR A 223 17.09 -14.77 9.16
C TYR A 223 15.62 -14.47 9.49
N GLN A 224 15.32 -14.10 10.74
CA GLN A 224 13.97 -13.76 11.18
C GLN A 224 13.33 -12.73 10.24
N PRO A 225 12.16 -13.02 9.65
CA PRO A 225 11.47 -12.06 8.82
C PRO A 225 11.05 -10.84 9.64
N ILE A 226 11.14 -9.67 9.01
CA ILE A 226 10.68 -8.40 9.56
C ILE A 226 9.67 -7.81 8.58
N LEU A 227 8.49 -7.48 9.09
CA LEU A 227 7.45 -6.76 8.36
C LEU A 227 7.44 -5.30 8.83
N SER A 228 7.23 -4.37 7.91
CA SER A 228 7.00 -2.96 8.21
C SER A 228 5.52 -2.65 8.02
N ILE A 229 4.94 -2.03 9.04
CA ILE A 229 3.52 -1.70 9.11
C ILE A 229 3.37 -0.19 9.03
N PHE A 230 2.64 0.27 8.03
CA PHE A 230 2.28 1.67 7.81
C PHE A 230 0.80 1.83 8.13
N LEU A 231 0.45 2.96 8.75
CA LEU A 231 -0.90 3.27 9.22
C LEU A 231 -1.40 4.56 8.57
N ASP A 232 -2.67 4.57 8.17
CA ASP A 232 -3.45 5.75 7.78
C ASP A 232 -2.80 6.64 6.73
N GLY A 233 -2.17 6.01 5.74
CA GLY A 233 -1.59 6.69 4.59
C GLY A 233 -0.17 7.23 4.80
N GLU A 234 0.48 6.90 5.92
CA GLU A 234 1.93 7.06 6.03
C GLU A 234 2.63 6.20 4.96
N GLU A 235 3.58 6.79 4.25
CA GLU A 235 4.30 6.15 3.14
C GLU A 235 5.83 6.23 3.32
N ASN A 236 6.32 7.07 4.24
CA ASN A 236 7.74 7.18 4.54
C ASN A 236 8.22 5.89 5.22
N PRO A 237 9.14 5.13 4.60
CA PRO A 237 9.63 3.86 5.15
C PRO A 237 10.36 4.00 6.49
N LEU A 238 10.73 5.21 6.90
CA LEU A 238 11.34 5.48 8.21
C LEU A 238 10.31 5.57 9.35
N GLU A 239 9.03 5.81 9.04
CA GLU A 239 7.96 5.96 10.03
C GLU A 239 7.18 4.66 10.26
N ALA A 240 7.53 3.59 9.56
CA ALA A 240 6.87 2.30 9.70
C ALA A 240 7.19 1.63 11.04
N THR A 241 6.20 0.92 11.59
CA THR A 241 6.42 0.07 12.77
C THR A 241 6.92 -1.31 12.32
N ASP A 242 8.08 -1.72 12.83
CA ASP A 242 8.64 -3.03 12.53
C ASP A 242 8.06 -4.13 13.42
N LEU A 243 7.64 -5.22 12.79
CA LEU A 243 7.17 -6.45 13.43
C LEU A 243 8.11 -7.61 13.06
N ILE A 244 8.77 -8.18 14.06
CA ILE A 244 9.61 -9.38 13.89
C ILE A 244 8.74 -10.63 14.04
N LEU A 245 8.81 -11.52 13.06
CA LEU A 245 8.14 -12.82 13.12
C LEU A 245 9.02 -13.85 13.84
N ASP A 246 8.60 -14.21 15.04
CA ASP A 246 9.31 -15.04 16.02
C ASP A 246 8.79 -16.49 16.14
N ALA A 247 7.75 -16.86 15.39
CA ALA A 247 7.15 -18.19 15.40
C ALA A 247 6.68 -18.60 14.00
N ALA A 248 6.70 -19.91 13.73
CA ALA A 248 6.36 -20.45 12.40
C ALA A 248 4.88 -20.29 12.02
N ASP A 249 4.00 -20.23 13.00
CA ASP A 249 2.56 -19.96 12.87
C ASP A 249 2.11 -19.22 14.14
N LYS A 250 1.74 -17.95 14.01
CA LYS A 250 1.32 -17.12 15.15
C LYS A 250 0.43 -15.97 14.71
N THR A 251 -0.50 -15.61 15.58
CA THR A 251 -1.26 -14.37 15.48
C THR A 251 -0.45 -13.22 16.07
N TYR A 252 -0.21 -12.20 15.26
CA TYR A 252 0.48 -10.97 15.62
C TYR A 252 -0.51 -9.82 15.62
N THR A 253 -0.47 -8.98 16.65
CA THR A 253 -1.13 -7.67 16.61
C THR A 253 -0.37 -6.77 15.65
N LEU A 254 -1.03 -6.33 14.58
CA LEU A 254 -0.45 -5.38 13.62
C LEU A 254 -0.55 -3.96 14.18
N VAL A 255 -1.71 -3.62 14.75
CA VAL A 255 -1.98 -2.33 15.39
C VAL A 255 -3.04 -2.51 16.48
N SER A 256 -3.00 -1.69 17.52
CA SER A 256 -4.03 -1.62 18.55
C SER A 256 -4.05 -0.28 19.26
N GLY A 257 -5.13 0.02 19.98
CA GLY A 257 -5.26 1.25 20.75
C GLY A 257 -5.52 2.49 19.89
N LEU A 258 -6.06 2.30 18.69
CA LEU A 258 -6.51 3.40 17.83
C LEU A 258 -7.83 4.00 18.34
N GLU A 259 -8.15 5.21 17.91
CA GLU A 259 -9.50 5.74 18.08
C GLU A 259 -10.49 4.91 17.24
N MET A 260 -11.75 4.82 17.65
CA MET A 260 -12.75 4.12 16.84
C MET A 260 -12.98 4.86 15.52
N GLY A 261 -12.62 4.24 14.40
CA GLY A 261 -12.75 4.85 13.09
C GLY A 261 -12.30 3.95 11.96
N TYR A 262 -12.34 4.48 10.73
CA TYR A 262 -11.74 3.84 9.58
C TYR A 262 -10.21 4.04 9.61
N HIS A 263 -9.49 2.95 9.44
CA HIS A 263 -8.04 2.89 9.37
C HIS A 263 -7.58 2.09 8.16
N ARG A 264 -6.37 2.39 7.70
CA ARG A 264 -5.73 1.69 6.60
C ARG A 264 -4.36 1.18 6.99
N LEU A 265 -4.12 -0.11 6.81
CA LEU A 265 -2.82 -0.72 7.04
C LEU A 265 -2.19 -1.14 5.74
N LYS A 266 -0.91 -0.85 5.59
CA LYS A 266 -0.04 -1.42 4.57
C LYS A 266 1.07 -2.18 5.28
N VAL A 267 1.23 -3.46 4.96
CA VAL A 267 2.18 -4.36 5.61
C VAL A 267 3.11 -4.91 4.55
N LEU A 268 4.41 -4.60 4.63
CA LEU A 268 5.40 -4.97 3.63
C LEU A 268 6.57 -5.72 4.24
N LYS A 269 7.06 -6.75 3.57
CA LYS A 269 8.24 -7.50 3.98
C LYS A 269 9.52 -6.71 3.69
N ARG A 270 10.39 -6.53 4.69
CA ARG A 270 11.70 -5.85 4.54
C ARG A 270 12.78 -6.71 3.92
N SER A 271 12.81 -8.00 4.28
CA SER A 271 13.90 -8.92 3.95
C SER A 271 13.72 -9.60 2.58
N GLU A 272 14.74 -10.32 2.13
CA GLU A 272 14.70 -11.04 0.85
C GLU A 272 13.96 -12.37 0.94
N ALA A 273 13.61 -12.92 -0.22
CA ALA A 273 13.02 -14.25 -0.31
C ALA A 273 13.92 -15.36 0.27
N ILE A 274 15.25 -15.26 0.06
CA ILE A 274 16.22 -16.23 0.61
C ILE A 274 16.29 -16.21 2.14
N ASP A 275 15.95 -15.09 2.77
CA ASP A 275 16.08 -14.95 4.22
C ASP A 275 15.04 -15.80 4.92
N SER A 276 13.79 -15.78 4.47
CA SER A 276 12.68 -16.50 5.07
C SER A 276 11.44 -16.46 4.18
N ASN A 277 10.59 -17.48 4.29
CA ASN A 277 9.27 -17.51 3.66
C ASN A 277 8.25 -16.83 4.57
N THR A 278 7.21 -16.23 3.98
CA THR A 278 6.11 -15.56 4.68
C THR A 278 4.79 -15.81 3.96
N ALA A 279 3.72 -16.03 4.72
CA ALA A 279 2.36 -16.19 4.21
C ALA A 279 1.33 -15.65 5.20
N LEU A 280 0.24 -15.08 4.68
CA LEU A 280 -0.89 -14.63 5.49
C LEU A 280 -1.93 -15.73 5.51
N LYS A 281 -2.34 -16.15 6.71
CA LYS A 281 -3.40 -17.15 6.89
C LYS A 281 -4.74 -16.50 7.19
N SER A 282 -4.76 -15.46 8.03
CA SER A 282 -5.98 -14.68 8.26
C SER A 282 -5.68 -13.30 8.84
N LEU A 283 -6.66 -12.40 8.72
CA LEU A 283 -6.70 -11.10 9.37
C LEU A 283 -7.94 -11.02 10.25
N SER A 284 -7.86 -10.29 11.36
CA SER A 284 -9.00 -10.06 12.25
C SER A 284 -8.96 -8.64 12.81
N THR A 285 -10.14 -8.03 12.97
CA THR A 285 -10.33 -6.72 13.60
C THR A 285 -11.45 -6.79 14.64
N ASP A 286 -11.50 -5.83 15.55
CA ASP A 286 -12.58 -5.65 16.53
C ASP A 286 -13.82 -4.93 15.97
N GLY A 287 -13.77 -4.45 14.73
CA GLY A 287 -14.94 -4.01 13.97
C GLY A 287 -15.10 -4.82 12.68
N TYR A 288 -14.86 -4.22 11.52
CA TYR A 288 -15.04 -4.88 10.21
C TYR A 288 -14.06 -4.39 9.15
N PHE A 289 -13.75 -5.25 8.18
CA PHE A 289 -12.95 -4.89 7.01
C PHE A 289 -13.76 -4.13 5.97
N ALA A 290 -13.07 -3.23 5.27
CA ALA A 290 -13.62 -2.37 4.24
C ALA A 290 -12.58 -2.22 3.11
N ASP A 291 -12.98 -1.56 2.03
CA ASP A 291 -12.11 -1.30 0.88
C ASP A 291 -10.84 -0.53 1.33
N PRO A 292 -9.61 -1.04 1.07
CA PRO A 292 -8.36 -0.31 1.32
C PRO A 292 -8.19 0.95 0.46
N GLY A 293 -9.13 1.28 -0.42
CA GLY A 293 -9.18 2.51 -1.20
C GLY A 293 -8.75 2.30 -2.64
N SER A 294 -8.23 3.34 -3.29
CA SER A 294 -7.72 3.21 -4.66
C SER A 294 -6.24 2.80 -4.68
N PRO A 295 -5.82 1.90 -5.59
CA PRO A 295 -4.42 1.60 -5.82
C PRO A 295 -3.68 2.77 -6.46
N ASN A 296 -2.37 2.79 -6.29
CA ASN A 296 -1.49 3.63 -7.09
C ASN A 296 -1.63 3.23 -8.56
N THR A 297 -1.70 4.23 -9.43
CA THR A 297 -1.88 3.98 -10.88
C THR A 297 -0.58 3.62 -11.57
N LEU A 298 0.55 4.14 -11.07
CA LEU A 298 1.88 3.88 -11.60
C LEU A 298 2.45 2.60 -10.99
N ARG A 299 3.07 1.76 -11.82
CA ARG A 299 3.60 0.45 -11.40
C ARG A 299 5.05 0.25 -11.84
N PHE A 300 5.94 -0.03 -10.89
CA PHE A 300 7.33 -0.41 -11.16
C PHE A 300 7.59 -1.90 -10.92
N GLN A 301 8.24 -2.55 -11.89
CA GLN A 301 8.84 -3.87 -11.71
C GLN A 301 10.36 -3.74 -11.67
N PHE A 302 10.96 -3.98 -10.52
CA PHE A 302 12.41 -4.15 -10.37
C PHE A 302 12.75 -5.63 -10.53
N ILE A 303 13.76 -5.93 -11.35
CA ILE A 303 14.27 -7.28 -11.59
C ILE A 303 15.77 -7.26 -11.32
N ALA A 304 16.22 -7.97 -10.28
CA ALA A 304 17.58 -7.76 -9.77
C ALA A 304 18.16 -8.96 -9.02
N ALA A 305 19.35 -8.74 -8.46
CA ALA A 305 19.96 -9.59 -7.43
C ALA A 305 20.04 -8.84 -6.09
N SER A 306 21.01 -9.20 -5.23
CA SER A 306 21.19 -8.67 -3.86
C SER A 306 21.29 -7.15 -3.75
N SER A 307 21.90 -6.49 -4.74
CA SER A 307 22.21 -5.07 -4.67
C SER A 307 20.97 -4.16 -4.70
N SER A 308 19.79 -4.68 -5.06
CA SER A 308 18.55 -3.88 -5.16
C SER A 308 17.54 -4.17 -4.06
N THR A 309 17.84 -5.10 -3.15
CA THR A 309 16.93 -5.56 -2.08
C THR A 309 17.26 -4.99 -0.71
N GLY A 310 18.13 -3.98 -0.64
CA GLY A 310 18.62 -3.43 0.64
C GLY A 310 19.48 -4.42 1.42
N TYR A 311 20.22 -5.30 0.73
CA TYR A 311 21.15 -6.24 1.35
C TYR A 311 22.15 -5.49 2.22
N GLY A 312 22.08 -5.68 3.55
CA GLY A 312 23.06 -5.15 4.48
C GLY A 312 23.21 -3.63 4.48
N ASN A 313 22.23 -2.90 3.96
CA ASN A 313 22.36 -1.46 3.69
C ASN A 313 22.44 -0.60 4.96
N LEU A 314 22.02 -1.13 6.12
CA LEU A 314 22.10 -0.47 7.42
C LEU A 314 23.47 -0.63 8.09
N ASP A 315 24.36 -1.48 7.53
CA ASP A 315 25.75 -1.52 7.96
C ASP A 315 26.51 -0.31 7.38
N ILE A 316 27.44 0.22 8.16
CA ILE A 316 28.27 1.37 7.80
C ILE A 316 29.77 1.03 7.78
N ASN A 317 30.14 -0.19 8.15
CA ASN A 317 31.54 -0.65 8.16
C ASN A 317 31.87 -1.55 6.97
N GLY A 318 30.85 -2.10 6.30
CA GLY A 318 30.94 -2.96 5.12
C GLY A 318 31.53 -4.35 5.33
N ILE A 319 31.97 -4.65 6.55
CA ILE A 319 32.67 -5.90 6.91
C ILE A 319 31.71 -6.89 7.57
N GLU A 320 30.58 -6.42 8.11
CA GLU A 320 29.63 -7.32 8.77
C GLU A 320 28.98 -8.27 7.77
N GLY A 321 28.60 -9.45 8.25
CA GLY A 321 27.79 -10.37 7.46
C GLY A 321 26.34 -9.92 7.46
N LYS A 322 25.68 -10.01 6.31
CA LYS A 322 24.25 -9.68 6.18
C LYS A 322 23.35 -10.50 7.12
N THR A 323 22.39 -9.80 7.71
CA THR A 323 21.29 -10.30 8.54
C THR A 323 20.00 -9.60 8.13
N THR A 324 18.84 -10.11 8.54
CA THR A 324 17.57 -9.38 8.33
C THR A 324 17.50 -8.09 9.15
N ARG A 325 18.20 -8.01 10.29
CA ARG A 325 18.24 -6.80 11.12
C ARG A 325 19.02 -5.65 10.50
N ASN A 326 20.10 -5.95 9.77
CA ASN A 326 20.89 -4.93 9.07
C ASN A 326 20.52 -4.76 7.59
N SER A 327 19.40 -5.33 7.16
CA SER A 327 18.88 -5.19 5.80
C SER A 327 17.50 -4.54 5.83
N ASN A 328 17.30 -3.51 5.03
CA ASN A 328 15.99 -2.90 4.84
C ASN A 328 15.76 -2.58 3.36
N GLY A 329 15.00 -3.44 2.68
CA GLY A 329 14.65 -3.23 1.29
C GLY A 329 13.73 -2.04 1.04
N LEU A 330 12.99 -1.57 2.04
CA LEU A 330 12.09 -0.41 1.92
C LEU A 330 12.84 0.93 1.92
N ILE A 331 14.13 0.93 2.25
CA ILE A 331 15.04 2.07 2.04
C ILE A 331 16.13 1.72 1.01
N GLY A 332 15.91 0.66 0.22
CA GLY A 332 16.68 0.37 -0.98
C GLY A 332 16.17 1.21 -2.15
N PHE A 333 17.06 1.47 -3.13
CA PHE A 333 16.74 2.39 -4.24
C PHE A 333 15.46 1.99 -4.99
N ALA A 334 15.18 0.69 -5.14
CA ALA A 334 14.01 0.18 -5.84
C ALA A 334 12.70 0.68 -5.18
N TYR A 335 12.60 0.56 -3.85
CA TYR A 335 11.45 1.06 -3.13
C TYR A 335 11.44 2.60 -3.09
N LEU A 336 12.60 3.25 -2.90
CA LEU A 336 12.69 4.71 -2.83
C LEU A 336 12.28 5.42 -4.13
N VAL A 337 12.59 4.83 -5.30
CA VAL A 337 12.10 5.33 -6.60
C VAL A 337 10.57 5.28 -6.64
N SER A 338 9.98 4.15 -6.24
CA SER A 338 8.53 3.96 -6.23
C SER A 338 7.84 4.91 -5.24
N TYR A 339 8.43 5.10 -4.06
CA TYR A 339 7.98 6.04 -3.03
C TYR A 339 7.94 7.49 -3.54
N MET A 340 9.02 7.94 -4.20
CA MET A 340 9.12 9.31 -4.73
C MET A 340 8.15 9.60 -5.88
N LEU A 341 7.71 8.58 -6.61
CA LEU A 341 6.80 8.67 -7.76
C LEU A 341 5.37 8.17 -7.46
N ASP A 342 5.07 7.85 -6.20
CA ASP A 342 3.78 7.31 -5.75
C ASP A 342 3.30 6.11 -6.57
N ALA A 343 4.13 5.08 -6.64
CA ALA A 343 3.92 3.91 -7.45
C ALA A 343 3.86 2.62 -6.64
N GLU A 344 3.12 1.63 -7.14
CA GLU A 344 3.23 0.25 -6.66
C GLU A 344 4.63 -0.29 -7.00
N CYS A 345 5.23 -1.02 -6.06
CA CYS A 345 6.56 -1.59 -6.21
C CYS A 345 6.49 -3.11 -6.22
N SER A 346 6.97 -3.73 -7.29
CA SER A 346 7.23 -5.18 -7.34
C SER A 346 8.73 -5.41 -7.51
N ILE A 347 9.35 -6.12 -6.57
CA ILE A 347 10.77 -6.47 -6.62
C ILE A 347 10.91 -7.97 -6.83
N PHE A 348 11.27 -8.40 -8.04
CA PHE A 348 11.62 -9.79 -8.33
C PHE A 348 13.15 -9.93 -8.30
N ALA A 349 13.67 -10.38 -7.16
CA ALA A 349 15.12 -10.45 -6.97
C ALA A 349 15.56 -11.66 -6.16
N ALA A 350 16.78 -12.12 -6.43
CA ALA A 350 17.42 -13.19 -5.67
C ALA A 350 18.92 -12.97 -5.49
N SER A 351 19.35 -12.88 -4.23
CA SER A 351 20.76 -12.75 -3.86
C SER A 351 21.63 -13.84 -4.48
N GLY A 352 22.71 -13.41 -5.14
CA GLY A 352 23.70 -14.28 -5.77
C GLY A 352 23.31 -14.83 -7.14
N TRP A 353 22.13 -14.49 -7.67
CA TRP A 353 21.70 -14.95 -9.00
C TRP A 353 22.15 -13.99 -10.10
N GLY A 354 22.37 -14.53 -11.30
CA GLY A 354 22.68 -13.76 -12.50
C GLY A 354 21.73 -14.07 -13.65
N VAL A 355 22.11 -13.61 -14.84
CA VAL A 355 21.38 -13.87 -16.09
C VAL A 355 21.64 -15.31 -16.57
N THR A 356 22.89 -15.75 -16.51
CA THR A 356 23.36 -17.02 -17.05
C THR A 356 23.91 -17.95 -15.97
N ARG A 357 24.59 -17.37 -14.98
CA ARG A 357 25.27 -18.06 -13.88
C ARG A 357 25.30 -17.15 -12.64
N GLY A 358 25.58 -17.71 -11.47
CA GLY A 358 25.71 -16.90 -10.25
C GLY A 358 26.41 -17.64 -9.12
N TYR A 359 26.46 -17.00 -7.94
CA TYR A 359 26.92 -17.65 -6.72
C TYR A 359 26.02 -18.81 -6.31
N ASN A 360 24.71 -18.71 -6.58
CA ASN A 360 23.72 -19.76 -6.30
C ASN A 360 23.99 -21.06 -7.07
N THR A 361 24.70 -21.00 -8.19
CA THR A 361 25.05 -22.15 -9.04
C THR A 361 26.52 -22.55 -8.93
N GLY A 362 27.25 -22.03 -7.93
CA GLY A 362 28.71 -22.22 -7.82
C GLY A 362 29.47 -21.70 -9.04
N GLY A 363 28.89 -20.71 -9.75
CA GLY A 363 29.44 -20.18 -10.98
C GLY A 363 29.29 -21.09 -12.20
N GLN A 364 28.43 -22.10 -12.14
CA GLN A 364 28.10 -22.89 -13.33
C GLN A 364 26.93 -22.26 -14.09
N ILE A 365 26.92 -22.45 -15.40
CA ILE A 365 25.75 -22.16 -16.23
C ILE A 365 24.57 -22.96 -15.71
N ASN A 366 23.40 -22.34 -15.60
CA ASN A 366 22.18 -23.02 -15.16
C ASN A 366 20.99 -22.64 -16.04
N THR A 367 20.08 -23.59 -16.25
CA THR A 367 18.89 -23.42 -17.10
C THR A 367 17.59 -23.19 -16.32
N THR A 368 17.65 -23.14 -14.99
CA THR A 368 16.48 -23.01 -14.11
C THR A 368 16.71 -21.92 -13.06
N GLU A 369 17.83 -22.01 -12.33
CA GLU A 369 18.21 -21.12 -11.24
C GLU A 369 18.99 -19.90 -11.75
N ASN A 370 18.40 -19.20 -12.73
CA ASN A 370 18.83 -17.89 -13.20
C ASN A 370 17.61 -16.96 -13.28
N ILE A 371 17.83 -15.63 -13.23
CA ILE A 371 16.73 -14.68 -13.16
C ILE A 371 15.79 -14.76 -14.39
N PRO A 372 16.29 -14.80 -15.64
CA PRO A 372 15.43 -14.90 -16.82
C PRO A 372 14.44 -16.09 -16.81
N ASN A 373 14.88 -17.25 -16.34
CA ASN A 373 14.08 -18.46 -16.31
C ASN A 373 13.20 -18.54 -15.06
N ALA A 374 13.69 -18.09 -13.90
CA ALA A 374 12.86 -18.02 -12.69
C ALA A 374 11.75 -16.97 -12.78
N PHE A 375 11.90 -15.95 -13.63
CA PHE A 375 10.87 -14.93 -13.84
C PHE A 375 9.53 -15.50 -14.33
N ASP A 376 9.51 -16.70 -14.90
CA ASP A 376 8.27 -17.38 -15.30
C ASP A 376 7.45 -17.93 -14.12
N TYR A 377 8.01 -17.95 -12.91
CA TYR A 377 7.41 -18.58 -11.75
C TYR A 377 7.00 -17.56 -10.69
N VAL A 378 6.12 -17.97 -9.79
CA VAL A 378 5.54 -17.09 -8.77
C VAL A 378 6.56 -16.60 -7.75
N GLY A 379 7.58 -17.40 -7.43
CA GLY A 379 8.51 -17.07 -6.35
C GLY A 379 9.77 -17.91 -6.29
N ILE A 380 10.64 -17.52 -5.36
CA ILE A 380 11.87 -18.21 -4.98
C ILE A 380 11.78 -18.40 -3.46
N ASN A 381 12.11 -19.59 -2.96
CA ASN A 381 12.00 -19.88 -1.54
C ASN A 381 13.27 -19.52 -0.74
N ASP A 382 13.18 -19.67 0.57
CA ASP A 382 14.25 -19.47 1.54
C ASP A 382 15.42 -20.48 1.46
N THR A 383 15.35 -21.47 0.55
CA THR A 383 16.49 -22.33 0.17
C THR A 383 17.19 -21.87 -1.11
N ASN A 384 16.80 -20.69 -1.62
CA ASN A 384 17.29 -20.09 -2.86
C ASN A 384 16.97 -20.94 -4.10
N LYS A 385 15.73 -21.46 -4.16
CA LYS A 385 15.22 -22.31 -5.23
C LYS A 385 13.92 -21.76 -5.80
N VAL A 386 13.80 -21.80 -7.12
CA VAL A 386 12.55 -21.42 -7.79
C VAL A 386 11.39 -22.35 -7.40
N LEU A 387 10.22 -21.77 -7.12
CA LEU A 387 9.00 -22.48 -6.73
C LEU A 387 8.21 -22.92 -7.95
N THR A 388 8.62 -24.04 -8.53
CA THR A 388 7.99 -24.60 -9.75
C THR A 388 6.67 -25.32 -9.50
N ASP A 389 6.44 -25.75 -8.27
CA ASP A 389 5.27 -26.48 -7.79
C ASP A 389 4.03 -25.58 -7.65
N LEU A 390 4.22 -24.29 -7.38
CA LEU A 390 3.13 -23.30 -7.30
C LEU A 390 2.72 -22.73 -8.67
N GLY A 391 3.28 -23.26 -9.76
CA GLY A 391 2.94 -22.86 -11.12
C GLY A 391 3.62 -21.59 -11.62
N LYS A 392 3.18 -21.14 -12.80
CA LYS A 392 3.75 -19.98 -13.48
C LYS A 392 3.09 -18.68 -13.02
N TRP A 393 3.88 -17.61 -13.00
CA TRP A 393 3.36 -16.27 -12.79
C TRP A 393 2.53 -15.84 -14.01
N ASN A 394 1.29 -15.39 -13.76
CA ASN A 394 0.49 -14.77 -14.81
C ASN A 394 0.88 -13.29 -14.93
N VAL A 395 1.50 -12.93 -16.05
CA VAL A 395 1.94 -11.55 -16.32
C VAL A 395 0.80 -10.53 -16.34
N SER A 396 -0.46 -10.95 -16.57
CA SER A 396 -1.60 -10.03 -16.50
C SER A 396 -1.95 -9.59 -15.08
N ASN A 397 -1.46 -10.29 -14.04
CA ASN A 397 -1.74 -9.94 -12.65
C ASN A 397 -1.01 -8.66 -12.22
N TYR A 398 0.06 -8.27 -12.92
CA TYR A 398 0.79 -7.03 -12.67
C TYR A 398 1.37 -6.50 -13.97
N THR A 399 0.81 -5.40 -14.48
CA THR A 399 1.29 -4.75 -15.70
C THR A 399 2.11 -3.50 -15.32
N PRO A 400 3.45 -3.57 -15.31
CA PRO A 400 4.29 -2.42 -14.99
C PRO A 400 4.26 -1.37 -16.11
N ASP A 401 4.41 -0.12 -15.72
CA ASP A 401 4.69 0.99 -16.64
C ASP A 401 6.19 1.17 -16.86
N VAL A 402 7.00 0.84 -15.85
CA VAL A 402 8.46 0.88 -15.94
C VAL A 402 9.05 -0.40 -15.34
N ILE A 403 10.00 -0.98 -16.06
CA ILE A 403 10.77 -2.15 -15.64
C ILE A 403 12.22 -1.74 -15.49
N VAL A 404 12.80 -1.93 -14.30
CA VAL A 404 14.23 -1.69 -14.07
C VAL A 404 14.91 -3.02 -13.87
N VAL A 405 15.86 -3.36 -14.74
CA VAL A 405 16.64 -4.60 -14.65
C VAL A 405 18.07 -4.27 -14.23
N ASN A 406 18.55 -4.87 -13.13
CA ASN A 406 19.90 -4.66 -12.59
C ASN A 406 20.57 -6.01 -12.34
N LEU A 407 21.24 -6.54 -13.37
CA LEU A 407 21.83 -7.88 -13.38
C LEU A 407 23.20 -7.85 -14.05
N GLY A 408 23.99 -8.90 -13.80
CA GLY A 408 25.32 -9.10 -14.38
C GLY A 408 26.44 -9.16 -13.34
N THR A 409 26.27 -8.53 -12.17
CA THR A 409 27.31 -8.54 -11.12
C THR A 409 27.73 -9.97 -10.76
N ASN A 410 26.76 -10.88 -10.58
CA ASN A 410 27.03 -12.25 -10.17
C ASN A 410 27.56 -13.11 -11.33
N ASP A 411 27.19 -12.81 -12.58
CA ASP A 411 27.66 -13.53 -13.76
C ASP A 411 29.19 -13.44 -13.90
N PHE A 412 29.80 -12.33 -13.47
CA PHE A 412 31.23 -12.07 -13.64
C PHE A 412 32.05 -11.97 -12.33
N ASN A 413 31.41 -12.16 -11.17
CA ASN A 413 32.09 -12.20 -9.87
C ASN A 413 31.92 -13.55 -9.14
N ALA A 414 31.00 -14.41 -9.59
CA ALA A 414 30.85 -15.77 -9.04
C ALA A 414 32.08 -16.66 -9.31
N SER A 415 32.26 -17.64 -8.43
CA SER A 415 33.41 -18.56 -8.40
C SER A 415 33.77 -19.14 -9.76
N GLY A 416 35.06 -19.26 -10.05
CA GLY A 416 35.58 -19.87 -11.28
C GLY A 416 35.78 -18.88 -12.44
N TYR A 417 35.25 -17.65 -12.39
CA TYR A 417 35.48 -16.65 -13.44
C TYR A 417 36.95 -16.29 -13.61
N ASP A 418 37.66 -16.01 -12.51
CA ASP A 418 39.07 -15.58 -12.58
C ASP A 418 40.01 -16.65 -13.14
N SER A 419 39.65 -17.92 -12.98
CA SER A 419 40.39 -19.07 -13.52
C SER A 419 40.06 -19.42 -14.97
N MET A 420 39.07 -18.77 -15.58
CA MET A 420 38.71 -19.02 -16.98
C MET A 420 39.84 -18.55 -17.93
N SER A 421 40.07 -19.34 -18.99
CA SER A 421 40.91 -18.90 -20.12
C SER A 421 40.28 -17.69 -20.83
N PRO A 422 41.05 -16.91 -21.60
CA PRO A 422 40.51 -15.81 -22.39
C PRO A 422 39.36 -16.24 -23.32
N GLU A 423 39.45 -17.43 -23.91
CA GLU A 423 38.40 -17.99 -24.78
C GLU A 423 37.13 -18.31 -24.00
N GLN A 424 37.27 -18.86 -22.79
CA GLN A 424 36.14 -19.13 -21.91
C GLN A 424 35.45 -17.84 -21.43
N LYS A 425 36.23 -16.79 -21.14
CA LYS A 425 35.67 -15.47 -20.78
C LYS A 425 34.91 -14.88 -21.96
N THR A 426 35.49 -14.89 -23.15
CA THR A 426 34.84 -14.42 -24.39
C THR A 426 33.53 -15.18 -24.64
N ALA A 427 33.54 -16.52 -24.53
CA ALA A 427 32.33 -17.32 -24.69
C ALA A 427 31.25 -17.03 -23.64
N LEU A 428 31.65 -16.73 -22.39
CA LEU A 428 30.73 -16.31 -21.34
C LEU A 428 30.14 -14.93 -21.64
N GLU A 429 30.93 -13.99 -22.11
CA GLU A 429 30.50 -12.64 -22.49
C GLU A 429 29.47 -12.68 -23.63
N GLU A 430 29.76 -13.40 -24.71
CA GLU A 430 28.85 -13.59 -25.84
C GLU A 430 27.52 -14.23 -25.41
N ARG A 431 27.60 -15.25 -24.55
CA ARG A 431 26.41 -15.90 -24.02
C ARG A 431 25.62 -14.99 -23.10
N PHE A 432 26.27 -14.25 -22.21
CA PHE A 432 25.63 -13.28 -21.34
C PHE A 432 24.87 -12.22 -22.14
N ILE A 433 25.50 -11.65 -23.18
CA ILE A 433 24.85 -10.67 -24.07
C ILE A 433 23.62 -11.30 -24.74
N THR A 434 23.75 -12.53 -25.25
CA THR A 434 22.67 -13.25 -25.92
C THR A 434 21.49 -13.53 -24.98
N ASP A 435 21.75 -14.14 -23.82
CA ASP A 435 20.74 -14.54 -22.85
C ASP A 435 20.05 -13.31 -22.25
N TYR A 436 20.79 -12.22 -21.99
CA TYR A 436 20.21 -10.99 -21.45
C TYR A 436 19.39 -10.24 -22.51
N THR A 437 19.88 -10.14 -23.75
CA THR A 437 19.08 -9.55 -24.86
C THR A 437 17.77 -10.31 -25.02
N ALA A 438 17.81 -11.64 -25.03
CA ALA A 438 16.60 -12.47 -25.11
C ALA A 438 15.64 -12.22 -23.94
N PHE A 439 16.17 -12.01 -22.73
CA PHE A 439 15.35 -11.67 -21.56
C PHE A 439 14.70 -10.29 -21.67
N ILE A 440 15.43 -9.27 -22.11
CA ILE A 440 14.86 -7.93 -22.35
C ILE A 440 13.75 -7.98 -23.40
N LEU A 441 13.94 -8.72 -24.49
CA LEU A 441 12.90 -8.91 -25.51
C LEU A 441 11.70 -9.71 -24.98
N LYS A 442 11.91 -10.70 -24.11
CA LYS A 442 10.84 -11.40 -23.40
C LYS A 442 10.01 -10.44 -22.54
N LEU A 443 10.66 -9.52 -21.82
CA LEU A 443 9.98 -8.49 -21.02
C LEU A 443 9.20 -7.51 -21.91
N ASN A 444 9.80 -7.02 -23.01
CA ASN A 444 9.12 -6.15 -23.97
C ASN A 444 7.89 -6.85 -24.60
N ASN A 445 7.98 -8.15 -24.89
CA ASN A 445 6.86 -8.90 -25.45
C ASN A 445 5.73 -9.11 -24.42
N ALA A 446 6.07 -9.31 -23.15
CA ALA A 446 5.09 -9.44 -22.07
C ALA A 446 4.43 -8.10 -21.73
N TYR A 447 5.20 -7.01 -21.81
CA TYR A 447 4.79 -5.67 -21.40
C TYR A 447 5.18 -4.62 -22.47
N PRO A 448 4.53 -4.62 -23.65
CA PRO A 448 4.91 -3.78 -24.80
C PRO A 448 4.74 -2.27 -24.54
N ASN A 449 4.00 -1.92 -23.49
CA ASN A 449 3.79 -0.53 -23.11
C ASN A 449 4.87 0.00 -22.16
N ALA A 450 5.59 -0.88 -21.45
CA ALA A 450 6.51 -0.47 -20.40
C ALA A 450 7.82 0.12 -20.96
N GLU A 451 8.36 1.12 -20.27
CA GLU A 451 9.75 1.54 -20.44
C GLU A 451 10.67 0.55 -19.70
N ILE A 452 11.72 0.05 -20.37
CA ILE A 452 12.66 -0.91 -19.81
C ILE A 452 14.02 -0.24 -19.62
N ILE A 453 14.45 -0.10 -18.38
CA ILE A 453 15.74 0.48 -18.02
C ILE A 453 16.69 -0.64 -17.63
N VAL A 454 17.71 -0.88 -18.45
CA VAL A 454 18.80 -1.81 -18.17
C VAL A 454 19.90 -1.05 -17.43
N SER A 455 20.06 -1.37 -16.16
CA SER A 455 20.96 -0.69 -15.24
C SER A 455 22.15 -1.54 -14.82
N TYR A 456 23.25 -0.86 -14.46
CA TYR A 456 24.51 -1.52 -14.07
C TYR A 456 25.38 -0.60 -13.21
N GLY A 457 26.36 -1.18 -12.49
CA GLY A 457 27.49 -0.45 -11.87
C GLY A 457 27.37 -0.22 -10.37
N LEU A 458 26.24 -0.57 -9.76
CA LEU A 458 25.95 -0.33 -8.35
C LEU A 458 26.96 -0.98 -7.37
N MET A 459 27.59 -2.08 -7.76
CA MET A 459 28.61 -2.80 -6.99
C MET A 459 30.05 -2.46 -7.43
N GLY A 460 30.26 -1.35 -8.16
CA GLY A 460 31.58 -0.93 -8.64
C GLY A 460 32.05 -1.65 -9.91
N GLU A 461 31.15 -2.30 -10.63
CA GLU A 461 31.42 -3.13 -11.80
C GLU A 461 31.18 -2.41 -13.14
N ALA A 462 31.00 -1.08 -13.14
CA ALA A 462 30.67 -0.29 -14.32
C ALA A 462 31.67 -0.48 -15.48
N LEU A 463 32.98 -0.52 -15.18
CA LEU A 463 34.02 -0.75 -16.20
C LEU A 463 33.98 -2.17 -16.78
N LYS A 464 33.51 -3.15 -16.00
CA LYS A 464 33.42 -4.54 -16.43
C LYS A 464 32.15 -4.78 -17.26
N LEU A 465 31.00 -4.28 -16.81
CA LEU A 465 29.71 -4.56 -17.43
C LEU A 465 29.29 -3.56 -18.50
N GLY A 466 29.81 -2.31 -18.48
CA GLY A 466 29.27 -1.23 -19.31
C GLY A 466 29.26 -1.54 -20.81
N GLY A 467 30.32 -2.17 -21.33
CA GLY A 467 30.36 -2.59 -22.74
C GLY A 467 29.29 -3.62 -23.09
N PHE A 468 29.10 -4.63 -22.22
CA PHE A 468 28.10 -5.68 -22.43
C PHE A 468 26.68 -5.11 -22.33
N THR A 469 26.41 -4.31 -21.30
CA THR A 469 25.10 -3.68 -21.10
C THR A 469 24.73 -2.77 -22.25
N ASN A 470 25.68 -1.97 -22.76
CA ASN A 470 25.46 -1.14 -23.94
C ASN A 470 25.12 -1.98 -25.18
N GLN A 471 25.83 -3.09 -25.40
CA GLN A 471 25.53 -3.99 -26.52
C GLN A 471 24.15 -4.64 -26.39
N ILE A 472 23.75 -5.07 -25.19
CA ILE A 472 22.43 -5.65 -24.91
C ILE A 472 21.32 -4.64 -25.25
N VAL A 473 21.47 -3.39 -24.81
CA VAL A 473 20.51 -2.32 -25.10
C VAL A 473 20.45 -2.02 -26.60
N ILE A 474 21.59 -1.90 -27.29
CA ILE A 474 21.64 -1.71 -28.74
C ILE A 474 20.91 -2.84 -29.47
N ASN A 475 21.16 -4.10 -29.12
CA ASN A 475 20.50 -5.25 -29.74
C ASN A 475 18.99 -5.22 -29.52
N ALA A 476 18.53 -4.86 -28.31
CA ALA A 476 17.11 -4.75 -28.02
C ALA A 476 16.46 -3.57 -28.77
N GLN A 477 17.21 -2.48 -28.97
CA GLN A 477 16.78 -1.30 -29.72
C GLN A 477 16.58 -1.54 -31.22
N GLU A 478 17.10 -2.64 -31.77
CA GLU A 478 16.75 -3.09 -33.12
C GLU A 478 15.27 -3.52 -33.24
N VAL A 479 14.62 -3.82 -32.11
CA VAL A 479 13.24 -4.31 -32.04
C VAL A 479 12.28 -3.28 -31.41
N THR A 480 12.73 -2.51 -30.40
CA THR A 480 11.88 -1.58 -29.63
C THR A 480 12.65 -0.34 -29.18
N ASN A 481 12.05 0.84 -29.24
CA ASN A 481 12.68 2.09 -28.78
C ASN A 481 12.49 2.38 -27.28
N LYS A 482 11.85 1.47 -26.53
CA LYS A 482 11.55 1.61 -25.09
C LYS A 482 12.59 1.03 -24.16
N VAL A 483 13.77 0.69 -24.67
CA VAL A 483 14.85 0.11 -23.89
C VAL A 483 15.94 1.15 -23.72
N HIS A 484 16.30 1.42 -22.47
CA HIS A 484 17.21 2.48 -22.09
C HIS A 484 18.36 1.94 -21.23
N ILE A 485 19.51 2.59 -21.30
CA ILE A 485 20.67 2.26 -20.47
C ILE A 485 20.81 3.26 -19.33
N PHE A 486 21.10 2.77 -18.12
CA PHE A 486 21.34 3.62 -16.96
C PHE A 486 22.53 3.14 -16.12
N GLN A 487 23.58 3.95 -16.01
CA GLN A 487 24.70 3.66 -15.13
C GLN A 487 24.42 4.19 -13.71
N MET A 488 24.48 3.31 -12.72
CA MET A 488 24.33 3.67 -11.32
C MET A 488 25.66 4.15 -10.71
N GLU A 489 25.56 5.05 -9.74
CA GLU A 489 26.69 5.37 -8.84
C GLU A 489 27.09 4.11 -8.06
N ALA A 490 28.39 3.85 -7.97
CA ALA A 490 28.91 2.67 -7.30
C ALA A 490 28.89 2.84 -5.76
N ALA A 491 28.60 1.76 -5.05
CA ALA A 491 28.86 1.67 -3.61
C ALA A 491 30.32 2.04 -3.30
N GLY A 492 30.54 2.76 -2.20
CA GLY A 492 31.88 3.20 -1.80
C GLY A 492 32.42 4.42 -2.55
N SER A 493 31.74 4.89 -3.59
CA SER A 493 32.17 6.09 -4.31
C SER A 493 31.96 7.34 -3.46
N ASN A 494 32.71 8.41 -3.76
CA ASN A 494 32.60 9.69 -3.04
C ASN A 494 32.76 9.59 -1.51
N GLN A 495 33.55 8.60 -1.04
CA GLN A 495 33.77 8.31 0.39
C GLN A 495 32.49 7.90 1.15
N ILE A 496 31.42 7.54 0.43
CA ILE A 496 30.22 6.94 1.04
C ILE A 496 30.59 5.58 1.62
N PRO A 497 30.19 5.26 2.86
CA PRO A 497 30.44 3.94 3.45
C PRO A 497 29.77 2.81 2.67
N TYR A 498 30.33 1.61 2.78
CA TYR A 498 29.70 0.39 2.27
C TYR A 498 28.71 -0.19 3.30
N GLY A 499 27.63 -0.76 2.80
CA GLY A 499 26.83 -1.76 3.51
C GLY A 499 27.53 -3.12 3.55
N SER A 500 26.93 -4.08 4.25
CA SER A 500 27.54 -5.39 4.53
C SER A 500 28.08 -6.09 3.29
N ASN A 501 29.22 -6.74 3.44
CA ASN A 501 29.90 -7.44 2.35
C ASN A 501 30.12 -6.54 1.12
N TYR A 502 30.49 -5.28 1.34
CA TYR A 502 30.71 -4.25 0.30
C TYR A 502 29.48 -3.94 -0.58
N HIS A 503 28.27 -4.18 -0.07
CA HIS A 503 27.04 -3.79 -0.75
C HIS A 503 26.76 -2.28 -0.61
N PRO A 504 25.78 -1.72 -1.36
CA PRO A 504 25.38 -0.32 -1.20
C PRO A 504 24.84 -0.05 0.20
N SER A 505 25.31 1.03 0.83
CA SER A 505 24.72 1.59 2.04
C SER A 505 23.40 2.31 1.74
N VAL A 506 22.63 2.69 2.77
CA VAL A 506 21.45 3.55 2.62
C VAL A 506 21.78 4.82 1.84
N GLN A 507 22.89 5.49 2.16
CA GLN A 507 23.31 6.71 1.48
C GLN A 507 23.58 6.49 -0.02
N THR A 508 24.16 5.36 -0.40
CA THR A 508 24.33 5.00 -1.83
C THR A 508 22.96 4.79 -2.49
N HIS A 509 22.05 4.08 -1.82
CA HIS A 509 20.69 3.84 -2.33
C HIS A 509 19.90 5.13 -2.55
N ILE A 510 19.99 6.10 -1.63
CA ILE A 510 19.34 7.41 -1.75
C ILE A 510 19.81 8.12 -3.02
N ARG A 511 21.14 8.23 -3.23
CA ARG A 511 21.70 8.91 -4.41
C ARG A 511 21.30 8.24 -5.72
N VAL A 512 21.35 6.91 -5.76
CA VAL A 512 20.95 6.13 -6.93
C VAL A 512 19.46 6.29 -7.21
N ALA A 513 18.61 6.32 -6.17
CA ALA A 513 17.19 6.55 -6.31
C ALA A 513 16.89 7.94 -6.90
N ASP A 514 17.53 9.00 -6.40
CA ASP A 514 17.34 10.35 -6.93
C ASP A 514 17.80 10.46 -8.39
N ALA A 515 18.94 9.86 -8.73
CA ALA A 515 19.43 9.84 -10.11
C ALA A 515 18.49 9.04 -11.04
N MET A 516 17.96 7.90 -10.58
CA MET A 516 17.01 7.08 -11.33
C MET A 516 15.68 7.80 -11.54
N VAL A 517 15.13 8.45 -10.51
CA VAL A 517 13.91 9.27 -10.64
C VAL A 517 14.12 10.36 -11.69
N ASN A 518 15.22 11.12 -11.59
CA ASN A 518 15.51 12.17 -12.58
C ASN A 518 15.63 11.63 -14.00
N PHE A 519 16.15 10.41 -14.18
CA PHE A 519 16.21 9.75 -15.47
C PHE A 519 14.82 9.32 -15.97
N ILE A 520 13.99 8.72 -15.13
CA ILE A 520 12.62 8.33 -15.48
C ILE A 520 11.78 9.55 -15.90
N LEU A 521 11.93 10.68 -15.21
CA LEU A 521 11.24 11.94 -15.54
C LEU A 521 11.69 12.53 -16.90
N GLN A 522 12.83 12.12 -17.45
CA GLN A 522 13.23 12.51 -18.81
C GLN A 522 12.61 11.61 -19.89
N LEU A 523 12.14 10.42 -19.51
CA LEU A 523 11.58 9.42 -20.43
C LEU A 523 10.04 9.45 -20.45
N THR A 524 9.42 10.04 -19.44
CA THR A 524 7.98 9.90 -19.15
C THR A 524 7.39 11.24 -18.71
N ASP A 525 6.07 11.35 -18.77
CA ASP A 525 5.33 12.50 -18.24
C ASP A 525 4.96 12.34 -16.75
N TYR A 526 5.67 11.48 -16.02
CA TYR A 526 5.44 11.28 -14.58
C TYR A 526 5.95 12.47 -13.77
N GLU A 527 5.47 12.59 -12.54
CA GLU A 527 5.85 13.67 -11.62
C GLU A 527 6.41 13.11 -10.32
N LYS A 528 7.44 13.78 -9.79
CA LYS A 528 7.94 13.51 -8.44
C LYS A 528 7.00 14.13 -7.42
N VAL A 529 6.30 13.29 -6.66
CA VAL A 529 5.29 13.72 -5.68
C VAL A 529 5.83 13.79 -4.25
N ARG A 530 6.95 13.13 -3.97
CA ARG A 530 7.61 13.14 -2.66
C ARG A 530 9.11 13.41 -2.82
N ASN A 531 9.69 14.09 -1.84
CA ASN A 531 11.15 14.11 -1.69
C ASN A 531 11.65 12.74 -1.25
N ASN A 532 12.94 12.47 -1.51
CA ASN A 532 13.57 11.29 -0.97
C ASN A 532 13.62 11.35 0.57
N ILE A 533 13.87 10.22 1.22
CA ILE A 533 14.05 10.17 2.67
C ILE A 533 15.27 10.97 3.10
N VAL A 534 15.23 11.51 4.33
CA VAL A 534 16.39 12.13 4.97
C VAL A 534 16.99 11.09 5.92
N TRP A 535 18.19 10.61 5.59
CA TRP A 535 18.92 9.65 6.40
C TRP A 535 20.09 10.36 7.08
N GLU A 536 20.09 10.36 8.42
CA GLU A 536 21.21 10.84 9.23
C GLU A 536 22.05 9.62 9.64
N ASP A 537 23.35 9.66 9.31
CA ASP A 537 24.31 8.57 9.57
C ASP A 537 24.64 8.39 11.05
#